data_AF-A0A7C5J1S1-F1
#
_entry.id   AF-A0A7C5J1S1-F1
#
_cell.length_a   1.000
_cell.length_b   1.000
_cell.length_c   1.000
_cell.angle_alpha   90.00
_cell.angle_beta   90.00
_cell.angle_gamma   90.00
#
_symmetry.space_group_name_H-M   'P 1'
#
loop_
_entity.id
_entity.type
_entity.pdbx_description
1 polymer ?
#
loop_
_entity_poly.entity_id
_entity_poly.type
_entity_poly.pdbx_seq_one_letter_code
_entity_poly.pdbx_strand_id
1 'polypeptide(L)'
;LPLRAVLEVGFAGRDLALEAQHYVLRATDGYTVPVEGSRLLEEGGYIAIDDVDTPDGWEPLGRRQVDPGPYYVVWRGDDQLDLESHPRPYMLATIEISSFETTFPKTVPTGLAEDHPAQRGFRIFREQCLRCHAINQQGGKVGPELNVPKSIVEYRPEDQIRAYIKNPSTFRYGNMPDNPHLTDDDLDGLIAYFRAMSERKQDPKAEAER
;
A
#
# COMPACT_ATOMS: atom_id res chain seq x y z
N LEU A 1 -20.62 -11.94 4.91
CA LEU A 1 -19.82 -13.19 4.81
C LEU A 1 -18.44 -12.96 5.45
N PRO A 2 -17.93 -13.83 6.34
CA PRO A 2 -16.58 -13.65 6.90
C PRO A 2 -15.52 -13.64 5.80
N LEU A 3 -14.64 -12.64 5.81
CA LEU A 3 -13.66 -12.42 4.74
C LEU A 3 -12.68 -13.59 4.64
N ARG A 4 -12.19 -14.08 5.78
CA ARG A 4 -11.40 -15.33 5.88
C ARG A 4 -12.03 -16.49 5.13
N ALA A 5 -13.30 -16.80 5.41
CA ALA A 5 -14.00 -17.92 4.78
C ALA A 5 -14.17 -17.72 3.26
N VAL A 6 -14.41 -16.48 2.81
CA VAL A 6 -14.49 -16.16 1.38
C VAL A 6 -13.16 -16.45 0.68
N LEU A 7 -12.03 -16.07 1.29
CA LEU A 7 -10.71 -16.31 0.71
C LEU A 7 -10.33 -17.80 0.73
N GLU A 8 -10.61 -18.51 1.81
CA GLU A 8 -10.39 -19.95 1.93
C GLU A 8 -11.15 -20.74 0.85
N VAL A 9 -12.40 -20.35 0.57
CA VAL A 9 -13.19 -20.95 -0.52
C VAL A 9 -12.72 -20.49 -1.90
N GLY A 10 -12.49 -19.18 -2.08
CA GLY A 10 -12.14 -18.59 -3.37
C GLY A 10 -10.77 -19.02 -3.89
N PHE A 11 -9.84 -19.31 -2.98
CA PHE A 11 -8.51 -19.82 -3.30
C PHE A 11 -8.33 -21.31 -2.92
N ALA A 12 -9.42 -22.03 -2.66
CA ALA A 12 -9.37 -23.47 -2.36
C ALA A 12 -8.62 -24.24 -3.45
N GLY A 13 -7.84 -25.25 -3.05
CA GLY A 13 -7.03 -26.08 -3.96
C GLY A 13 -5.72 -25.42 -4.41
N ARG A 14 -5.38 -24.25 -3.88
CA ARG A 14 -4.03 -23.68 -3.97
C ARG A 14 -3.26 -24.05 -2.70
N ASP A 15 -2.06 -24.61 -2.84
CA ASP A 15 -1.16 -24.86 -1.72
C ASP A 15 -0.44 -23.55 -1.33
N LEU A 16 -1.19 -22.65 -0.70
CA LEU A 16 -0.73 -21.30 -0.35
C LEU A 16 -1.04 -21.01 1.13
N ALA A 17 -0.06 -20.49 1.85
CA ALA A 17 -0.31 -19.85 3.14
C ALA A 17 -0.97 -18.49 2.88
N LEU A 18 -2.30 -18.41 3.00
CA LEU A 18 -3.10 -17.25 2.61
C LEU A 18 -2.72 -15.98 3.38
N GLU A 19 -2.37 -16.09 4.65
CA GLU A 19 -1.90 -14.99 5.50
C GLU A 19 -0.56 -14.41 5.03
N ALA A 20 0.28 -15.20 4.37
CA ALA A 20 1.57 -14.76 3.85
C ALA A 20 1.49 -14.11 2.46
N GLN A 21 0.31 -14.13 1.83
CA GLN A 21 0.13 -13.56 0.49
C GLN A 21 -0.15 -12.06 0.54
N HIS A 22 0.06 -11.40 -0.59
CA HIS A 22 -0.43 -10.05 -0.83
C HIS A 22 -1.64 -10.11 -1.74
N TYR A 23 -2.65 -9.32 -1.39
CA TYR A 23 -3.89 -9.23 -2.12
C TYR A 23 -4.05 -7.85 -2.73
N VAL A 24 -4.78 -7.80 -3.83
CA VAL A 24 -5.28 -6.57 -4.41
C VAL A 24 -6.79 -6.66 -4.44
N LEU A 25 -7.44 -5.73 -3.73
CA LEU A 25 -8.88 -5.51 -3.81
C LEU A 25 -9.15 -4.48 -4.89
N ARG A 26 -9.96 -4.84 -5.89
CA ARG A 26 -10.35 -3.94 -6.98
C ARG A 26 -11.84 -3.70 -6.96
N ALA A 27 -12.24 -2.44 -6.91
CA ALA A 27 -13.62 -2.02 -7.07
C ALA A 27 -13.95 -1.70 -8.54
N THR A 28 -15.24 -1.72 -8.90
CA THR A 28 -15.69 -1.47 -10.28
C THR A 28 -15.45 -0.04 -10.76
N ASP A 29 -15.28 0.91 -9.84
CA ASP A 29 -14.94 2.31 -10.14
C ASP A 29 -13.43 2.53 -10.41
N GLY A 30 -12.64 1.45 -10.37
CA GLY A 30 -11.19 1.47 -10.58
C GLY A 30 -10.38 1.68 -9.29
N TYR A 31 -11.02 1.92 -8.15
CA TYR A 31 -10.34 1.96 -6.86
C TYR A 31 -9.66 0.61 -6.58
N THR A 32 -8.38 0.67 -6.21
CA THR A 32 -7.54 -0.51 -6.04
C THR A 32 -6.75 -0.37 -4.74
N VAL A 33 -6.80 -1.40 -3.90
CA VAL A 33 -6.14 -1.40 -2.60
C VAL A 33 -5.26 -2.64 -2.45
N PRO A 34 -3.94 -2.49 -2.30
CA PRO A 34 -3.08 -3.58 -1.85
C PRO A 34 -3.31 -3.83 -0.35
N VAL A 35 -3.44 -5.09 0.05
CA VAL A 35 -3.59 -5.47 1.47
C VAL A 35 -2.81 -6.75 1.73
N GLU A 36 -2.14 -6.83 2.88
CA GLU A 36 -1.49 -8.06 3.32
C GLU A 36 -2.51 -9.12 3.76
N GLY A 37 -2.24 -10.39 3.48
CA GLY A 37 -3.08 -11.49 3.94
C GLY A 37 -3.26 -11.54 5.45
N SER A 38 -2.18 -11.27 6.19
CA SER A 38 -2.18 -11.17 7.64
C SER A 38 -3.26 -10.22 8.17
N ARG A 39 -3.52 -9.12 7.44
CA ARG A 39 -4.57 -8.13 7.71
C ARG A 39 -5.93 -8.61 7.21
N LEU A 40 -5.99 -9.08 5.96
CA LEU A 40 -7.24 -9.43 5.29
C LEU A 40 -7.94 -10.64 5.93
N LEU A 41 -7.17 -11.53 6.58
CA LEU A 41 -7.68 -12.72 7.26
C LEU A 41 -7.88 -12.51 8.77
N GLU A 42 -7.73 -11.30 9.31
CA GLU A 42 -8.07 -11.02 10.72
C GLU A 42 -9.55 -11.27 11.01
N GLU A 43 -9.84 -11.64 12.26
CA GLU A 43 -11.22 -11.68 12.73
C GLU A 43 -11.84 -10.28 12.65
N GLY A 44 -13.15 -10.21 12.40
CA GLY A 44 -13.86 -8.93 12.27
C GLY A 44 -13.97 -8.39 10.84
N GLY A 45 -13.24 -8.95 9.87
CA GLY A 45 -13.39 -8.64 8.45
C GLY A 45 -14.55 -9.40 7.78
N TYR A 46 -15.40 -8.70 7.05
CA TYR A 46 -16.54 -9.28 6.32
C TYR A 46 -16.71 -8.66 4.93
N ILE A 47 -17.24 -9.45 4.00
CA ILE A 47 -17.87 -8.94 2.78
C ILE A 47 -19.38 -8.86 3.03
N ALA A 48 -19.91 -7.65 3.09
CA ALA A 48 -21.33 -7.39 3.02
C ALA A 48 -21.80 -7.59 1.56
N ILE A 49 -22.92 -8.26 1.40
CA ILE A 49 -23.53 -8.61 0.09
C ILE A 49 -24.90 -7.96 -0.10
N ASP A 50 -25.44 -7.37 0.97
CA ASP A 50 -26.76 -6.78 1.02
C ASP A 50 -26.84 -5.82 2.22
N ASP A 51 -27.76 -4.87 2.16
CA ASP A 51 -28.12 -3.96 3.25
C ASP A 51 -29.56 -4.25 3.67
N VAL A 52 -29.70 -4.89 4.83
CA VAL A 52 -30.98 -5.41 5.30
C VAL A 52 -31.94 -4.32 5.78
N ASP A 53 -31.43 -3.12 6.02
CA ASP A 53 -32.24 -1.97 6.45
C ASP A 53 -32.85 -1.22 5.26
N THR A 54 -32.46 -1.56 4.02
CA THR A 54 -32.90 -0.91 2.79
C THR A 54 -33.53 -1.93 1.81
N PRO A 55 -34.88 -1.97 1.69
CA PRO A 55 -35.58 -3.01 0.92
C PRO A 55 -35.28 -3.04 -0.59
N ASP A 56 -34.83 -1.91 -1.14
CA ASP A 56 -34.65 -1.69 -2.58
C ASP A 56 -33.17 -1.74 -3.01
N GLY A 57 -32.31 -2.35 -2.19
CA GLY A 57 -30.86 -2.35 -2.35
C GLY A 57 -30.19 -1.34 -1.43
N TRP A 58 -28.88 -1.18 -1.54
CA TRP A 58 -28.03 -0.49 -0.57
C TRP A 58 -28.39 0.97 -0.27
N GLU A 59 -28.16 1.40 0.99
CA GLU A 59 -28.10 2.83 1.31
C GLU A 59 -26.95 3.50 0.51
N PRO A 60 -27.24 4.55 -0.29
CA PRO A 60 -26.19 5.19 -1.08
C PRO A 60 -25.18 5.94 -0.21
N LEU A 61 -23.90 5.87 -0.60
CA LEU A 61 -22.80 6.45 0.14
C LEU A 61 -22.44 7.86 -0.32
N GLY A 62 -22.25 8.74 0.67
CA GLY A 62 -21.65 10.06 0.51
C GLY A 62 -22.49 11.06 -0.31
N ARG A 63 -21.93 12.25 -0.55
CA ARG A 63 -22.65 13.34 -1.23
C ARG A 63 -23.04 13.03 -2.67
N ARG A 64 -22.37 12.06 -3.30
CA ARG A 64 -22.62 11.64 -4.68
C ARG A 64 -23.67 10.53 -4.79
N GLN A 65 -24.19 10.03 -3.67
CA GLN A 65 -25.19 8.97 -3.61
C GLN A 65 -24.75 7.73 -4.43
N VAL A 66 -23.54 7.25 -4.15
CA VAL A 66 -22.96 6.10 -4.86
C VAL A 66 -23.54 4.81 -4.29
N ASP A 67 -24.00 3.91 -5.15
CA ASP A 67 -24.39 2.55 -4.74
C ASP A 67 -23.12 1.74 -4.35
N PRO A 68 -23.00 1.25 -3.10
CA PRO A 68 -21.85 0.47 -2.66
C PRO A 68 -21.87 -1.00 -3.11
N GLY A 69 -22.93 -1.48 -3.73
CA GLY A 69 -23.05 -2.86 -4.21
C GLY A 69 -22.12 -3.21 -5.38
N PRO A 70 -21.96 -4.50 -5.73
CA PRO A 70 -22.64 -5.65 -5.13
C PRO A 70 -22.00 -6.14 -3.84
N TYR A 71 -20.75 -5.73 -3.56
CA TYR A 71 -19.97 -6.22 -2.44
C TYR A 71 -19.24 -5.09 -1.74
N TYR A 72 -19.27 -5.10 -0.40
CA TYR A 72 -18.64 -4.07 0.42
C TYR A 72 -17.80 -4.72 1.53
N VAL A 73 -16.50 -4.41 1.59
CA VAL A 73 -15.65 -4.83 2.70
C VAL A 73 -15.92 -3.97 3.93
N VAL A 74 -16.25 -4.63 5.04
CA VAL A 74 -16.53 -3.99 6.32
C VAL A 74 -15.75 -4.67 7.44
N TRP A 75 -15.42 -3.88 8.46
CA TRP A 75 -14.71 -4.33 9.66
C TRP A 75 -15.55 -4.04 10.89
N ARG A 76 -15.62 -5.00 11.82
CA ARG A 76 -16.48 -4.92 13.03
C ARG A 76 -15.72 -4.75 14.34
N GLY A 77 -14.39 -4.94 14.35
CA GLY A 77 -13.59 -4.73 15.57
C GLY A 77 -13.52 -3.26 15.96
N ASP A 78 -13.54 -2.97 17.26
CA ASP A 78 -13.43 -1.60 17.80
C ASP A 78 -12.07 -0.97 17.46
N ASP A 79 -11.04 -1.78 17.24
CA ASP A 79 -9.69 -1.41 16.81
C ASP A 79 -9.53 -1.35 15.27
N GLN A 80 -10.58 -1.67 14.51
CA GLN A 80 -10.57 -1.75 13.03
C GLN A 80 -11.31 -0.58 12.36
N LEU A 81 -11.37 0.57 13.05
CA LEU A 81 -12.06 1.76 12.57
C LEU A 81 -11.20 2.62 11.62
N ASP A 82 -9.88 2.48 11.70
CA ASP A 82 -8.94 3.24 10.89
C ASP A 82 -8.93 2.74 9.43
N LEU A 83 -9.34 3.60 8.48
CA LEU A 83 -9.49 3.24 7.07
C LEU A 83 -8.14 3.03 6.35
N GLU A 84 -7.04 3.52 6.91
CA GLU A 84 -5.71 3.31 6.35
C GLU A 84 -5.23 1.87 6.60
N SER A 85 -5.41 1.36 7.82
CA SER A 85 -5.07 -0.02 8.21
C SER A 85 -6.14 -1.05 7.82
N HIS A 86 -7.41 -0.64 7.86
CA HIS A 86 -8.58 -1.50 7.59
C HIS A 86 -9.44 -0.86 6.49
N PRO A 87 -8.97 -0.92 5.23
CA PRO A 87 -9.67 -0.29 4.12
C PRO A 87 -11.04 -0.92 3.92
N ARG A 88 -12.00 -0.08 3.52
CA ARG A 88 -13.40 -0.45 3.28
C ARG A 88 -13.78 -0.16 1.83
N PRO A 89 -13.22 -0.87 0.83
CA PRO A 89 -13.65 -0.73 -0.54
C PRO A 89 -15.10 -1.22 -0.71
N TYR A 90 -15.97 -0.32 -1.16
CA TYR A 90 -17.29 -0.65 -1.70
C TYR A 90 -17.19 -0.89 -3.21
N MET A 91 -18.27 -1.39 -3.82
CA MET A 91 -18.29 -1.84 -5.21
C MET A 91 -17.18 -2.86 -5.53
N LEU A 92 -16.81 -3.70 -4.56
CA LEU A 92 -15.74 -4.66 -4.69
C LEU A 92 -16.06 -5.62 -5.85
N ALA A 93 -15.14 -5.74 -6.80
CA ALA A 93 -15.28 -6.56 -8.00
C ALA A 93 -14.40 -7.81 -7.93
N THR A 94 -13.12 -7.65 -7.56
CA THR A 94 -12.18 -8.76 -7.47
C THR A 94 -11.31 -8.68 -6.22
N ILE A 95 -10.92 -9.85 -5.73
CA ILE A 95 -9.82 -10.04 -4.80
C ILE A 95 -8.83 -10.96 -5.49
N GLU A 96 -7.62 -10.48 -5.71
CA GLU A 96 -6.59 -11.21 -6.46
C GLU A 96 -5.36 -11.37 -5.59
N ILE A 97 -4.77 -12.57 -5.57
CA ILE A 97 -3.40 -12.73 -5.09
C ILE A 97 -2.49 -12.15 -6.18
N SER A 98 -1.78 -11.09 -5.84
CA SER A 98 -0.83 -10.44 -6.72
C SER A 98 0.45 -10.20 -5.95
N SER A 99 1.59 -10.47 -6.58
CA SER A 99 2.84 -10.03 -5.97
C SER A 99 2.86 -8.51 -5.92
N PHE A 100 3.44 -7.97 -4.86
CA PHE A 100 3.59 -6.53 -4.70
C PHE A 100 4.27 -5.90 -5.94
N GLU A 101 5.26 -6.59 -6.48
CA GLU A 101 6.02 -6.21 -7.66
C GLU A 101 5.14 -6.13 -8.92
N THR A 102 4.06 -6.90 -8.99
CA THR A 102 3.10 -6.85 -10.10
C THR A 102 2.16 -5.65 -9.95
N THR A 103 1.80 -5.29 -8.72
CA THR A 103 0.92 -4.16 -8.41
C THR A 103 1.64 -2.81 -8.52
N PHE A 104 2.91 -2.77 -8.09
CA PHE A 104 3.75 -1.56 -8.09
C PHE A 104 5.09 -1.80 -8.82
N PRO A 105 5.07 -2.19 -10.11
CA PRO A 105 6.27 -2.61 -10.84
C PRO A 105 7.33 -1.52 -10.97
N LYS A 106 6.92 -0.25 -10.95
CA LYS A 106 7.84 0.89 -11.08
C LYS A 106 8.58 1.23 -9.79
N THR A 107 8.25 0.53 -8.70
CA THR A 107 8.91 0.67 -7.39
C THR A 107 10.02 -0.36 -7.20
N VAL A 108 10.13 -1.36 -8.07
CA VAL A 108 11.08 -2.45 -7.91
C VAL A 108 12.47 -2.02 -8.42
N PRO A 109 13.55 -2.19 -7.64
CA PRO A 109 14.90 -1.83 -8.06
C PRO A 109 15.50 -2.89 -9.00
N THR A 110 14.92 -3.01 -10.20
CA THR A 110 15.25 -4.04 -11.20
C THR A 110 16.71 -3.97 -11.69
N GLY A 111 17.25 -5.11 -12.12
CA GLY A 111 18.62 -5.19 -12.67
C GLY A 111 19.73 -5.14 -11.61
N LEU A 112 19.40 -5.36 -10.34
CA LEU A 112 20.36 -5.49 -9.24
C LEU A 112 20.44 -6.95 -8.76
N ALA A 113 21.59 -7.35 -8.24
CA ALA A 113 21.77 -8.64 -7.59
C ALA A 113 20.82 -8.77 -6.37
N GLU A 114 20.42 -9.99 -6.03
CA GLU A 114 19.47 -10.26 -4.93
C GLU A 114 20.01 -9.82 -3.56
N ASP A 115 21.33 -9.88 -3.37
CA ASP A 115 22.04 -9.47 -2.16
C ASP A 115 22.41 -7.98 -2.15
N HIS A 116 22.09 -7.23 -3.20
CA HIS A 116 22.37 -5.81 -3.27
C HIS A 116 21.62 -5.04 -2.15
N PRO A 117 22.24 -4.10 -1.43
CA PRO A 117 21.62 -3.39 -0.30
C PRO A 117 20.27 -2.71 -0.62
N ALA A 118 20.11 -2.24 -1.86
CA ALA A 118 18.85 -1.69 -2.36
C ALA A 118 17.67 -2.67 -2.30
N GLN A 119 17.90 -3.98 -2.44
CA GLN A 119 16.85 -4.99 -2.30
C GLN A 119 16.33 -5.07 -0.87
N ARG A 120 17.23 -4.90 0.12
CA ARG A 120 16.84 -4.79 1.53
C ARG A 120 16.08 -3.50 1.81
N GLY A 121 16.55 -2.37 1.28
CA GLY A 121 15.82 -1.10 1.38
C GLY A 121 14.44 -1.14 0.76
N PHE A 122 14.30 -1.80 -0.39
CA PHE A 122 13.01 -1.99 -1.06
C PHE A 122 12.00 -2.76 -0.19
N ARG A 123 12.43 -3.83 0.49
CA ARG A 123 11.55 -4.58 1.42
C ARG A 123 11.01 -3.70 2.55
N ILE A 124 11.90 -2.92 3.18
CA ILE A 124 11.52 -1.97 4.23
C ILE A 124 10.57 -0.90 3.68
N PHE A 125 10.90 -0.32 2.53
CA PHE A 125 10.09 0.71 1.89
C PHE A 125 8.69 0.21 1.56
N ARG A 126 8.58 -0.99 1.00
CA ARG A 126 7.31 -1.65 0.69
C ARG A 126 6.43 -1.81 1.93
N GLU A 127 7.00 -2.33 3.01
CA GLU A 127 6.26 -2.68 4.22
C GLU A 127 5.84 -1.45 5.04
N GLN A 128 6.68 -0.41 5.07
CA GLN A 128 6.52 0.67 6.04
C GLN A 128 6.26 2.05 5.42
N CYS A 129 6.74 2.30 4.20
CA CYS A 129 6.80 3.66 3.66
C CYS A 129 5.85 3.88 2.48
N LEU A 130 5.66 2.87 1.62
CA LEU A 130 4.89 2.99 0.39
C LEU A 130 3.43 3.37 0.64
N ARG A 131 2.84 2.96 1.77
CA ARG A 131 1.46 3.31 2.12
C ARG A 131 1.21 4.83 2.07
N CYS A 132 2.23 5.62 2.42
CA CYS A 132 2.16 7.09 2.40
C CYS A 132 2.90 7.69 1.20
N HIS A 133 4.05 7.12 0.82
CA HIS A 133 4.95 7.67 -0.19
C HIS A 133 4.89 6.92 -1.51
N ALA A 134 5.18 7.64 -2.60
CA ALA A 134 5.29 7.06 -3.92
C ALA A 134 6.73 7.08 -4.45
N ILE A 135 7.03 6.11 -5.31
CA ILE A 135 8.22 6.08 -6.19
C ILE A 135 7.72 5.94 -7.61
N ASN A 136 8.16 6.81 -8.53
CA ASN A 136 7.71 6.79 -9.92
C ASN A 136 6.17 6.88 -10.04
N GLN A 137 5.58 7.70 -9.18
CA GLN A 137 4.12 7.90 -9.06
C GLN A 137 3.32 6.65 -8.66
N GLN A 138 3.97 5.60 -8.17
CA GLN A 138 3.34 4.39 -7.63
C GLN A 138 3.53 4.31 -6.12
N GLY A 139 2.41 4.17 -5.39
CA GLY A 139 2.34 4.17 -3.93
C GLY A 139 1.34 5.18 -3.39
N GLY A 140 1.50 5.54 -2.13
CA GLY A 140 0.65 6.49 -1.42
C GLY A 140 0.79 7.94 -1.88
N LYS A 141 -0.19 8.76 -1.51
CA LYS A 141 -0.23 10.21 -1.82
C LYS A 141 -0.28 11.09 -0.57
N VAL A 142 -0.18 10.50 0.62
CA VAL A 142 -0.19 11.21 1.90
C VAL A 142 1.15 11.92 2.11
N GLY A 143 2.23 11.20 1.87
CA GLY A 143 3.58 11.73 1.81
C GLY A 143 3.94 12.20 0.40
N PRO A 144 5.00 13.01 0.25
CA PRO A 144 5.52 13.38 -1.06
C PRO A 144 5.98 12.14 -1.85
N GLU A 145 5.91 12.25 -3.16
CA GLU A 145 6.65 11.38 -4.07
C GLU A 145 8.17 11.56 -3.80
N LEU A 146 8.95 10.47 -3.85
CA LEU A 146 10.35 10.45 -3.45
C LEU A 146 11.38 10.24 -4.60
N ASN A 147 10.96 10.12 -5.85
CA ASN A 147 11.82 9.84 -7.01
C ASN A 147 11.69 10.79 -8.22
N VAL A 148 10.48 11.22 -8.59
CA VAL A 148 10.19 12.03 -9.78
C VAL A 148 9.40 13.31 -9.48
N PRO A 149 9.77 14.46 -10.10
CA PRO A 149 10.82 14.62 -11.11
C PRO A 149 12.24 14.61 -10.51
N LYS A 150 12.36 14.94 -9.23
CA LYS A 150 13.62 14.96 -8.49
C LYS A 150 13.54 14.05 -7.28
N SER A 151 14.42 13.05 -7.25
CA SER A 151 14.55 12.08 -6.18
C SER A 151 15.06 12.74 -4.92
N ILE A 152 14.63 12.24 -3.75
CA ILE A 152 15.01 12.77 -2.45
C ILE A 152 16.53 12.84 -2.27
N VAL A 153 17.27 11.89 -2.83
CA VAL A 153 18.74 11.83 -2.77
C VAL A 153 19.45 12.83 -3.68
N GLU A 154 18.74 13.50 -4.61
CA GLU A 154 19.33 14.48 -5.52
C GLU A 154 19.29 15.92 -4.95
N TYR A 155 18.60 16.15 -3.83
CA TYR A 155 18.50 17.49 -3.23
C TYR A 155 18.54 17.53 -1.71
N ARG A 156 18.54 16.38 -1.02
CA ARG A 156 18.77 16.31 0.42
C ARG A 156 20.06 15.56 0.73
N PRO A 157 20.90 16.09 1.63
CA PRO A 157 22.03 15.35 2.19
C PRO A 157 21.57 14.04 2.85
N GLU A 158 22.32 12.97 2.69
CA GLU A 158 21.90 11.64 3.15
C GLU A 158 21.84 11.50 4.66
N ASP A 159 22.74 12.16 5.39
CA ASP A 159 22.70 12.27 6.84
C ASP A 159 21.40 12.92 7.30
N GLN A 160 20.93 13.95 6.59
CA GLN A 160 19.64 14.58 6.86
C GLN A 160 18.48 13.62 6.54
N ILE A 161 18.54 12.87 5.44
CA ILE A 161 17.50 11.88 5.09
C ILE A 161 17.41 10.81 6.20
N ARG A 162 18.56 10.25 6.62
CA ARG A 162 18.63 9.24 7.69
C ARG A 162 18.02 9.74 8.99
N ALA A 163 18.44 10.92 9.44
CA ALA A 163 17.94 11.51 10.67
C ALA A 163 16.44 11.81 10.60
N TYR A 164 15.95 12.28 9.44
CA TYR A 164 14.54 12.57 9.23
C TYR A 164 13.69 11.29 9.16
N ILE A 165 14.18 10.20 8.56
CA ILE A 165 13.45 8.91 8.55
C ILE A 165 13.34 8.35 9.97
N LYS A 166 14.42 8.44 10.75
CA LYS A 166 14.47 7.92 12.13
C LYS A 166 13.51 8.68 13.05
N ASN A 167 13.58 10.01 13.04
CA ASN A 167 12.86 10.87 14.00
C ASN A 167 12.29 12.15 13.35
N PRO A 168 11.35 12.05 12.39
CA PRO A 168 10.75 13.20 11.73
C PRO A 168 10.14 14.22 12.71
N SER A 169 9.61 13.76 13.85
CA SER A 169 9.02 14.63 14.89
C SER A 169 9.99 15.67 15.45
N THR A 170 11.29 15.39 15.41
CA THR A 170 12.35 16.31 15.88
C THR A 170 12.66 17.43 14.87
N PHE A 171 12.26 17.26 13.61
CA PHE A 171 12.44 18.26 12.55
C PHE A 171 11.21 19.15 12.39
N ARG A 172 10.02 18.55 12.41
CA ARG A 172 8.73 19.24 12.31
C ARG A 172 7.58 18.32 12.70
N TYR A 173 6.49 18.91 13.16
CA TYR A 173 5.24 18.18 13.34
C TYR A 173 4.59 17.87 11.99
N GLY A 174 4.10 16.64 11.81
CA GLY A 174 3.47 16.17 10.58
C GLY A 174 2.97 14.72 10.72
N ASN A 175 2.48 14.15 9.62
CA ASN A 175 1.86 12.82 9.62
C ASN A 175 2.86 11.66 9.50
N MET A 176 4.15 11.93 9.28
CA MET A 176 5.17 10.88 9.18
C MET A 176 5.55 10.41 10.60
N PRO A 177 5.36 9.12 10.93
CA PRO A 177 5.66 8.60 12.27
C PRO A 177 7.16 8.47 12.50
N ASP A 178 7.57 8.47 13.78
CA ASP A 178 8.94 8.15 14.18
C ASP A 178 9.24 6.66 14.01
N ASN A 179 10.46 6.34 13.57
CA ASN A 179 10.90 4.97 13.30
C ASN A 179 12.19 4.66 14.10
N PRO A 180 12.20 4.78 15.43
CA PRO A 180 13.40 4.59 16.25
C PRO A 180 13.96 3.16 16.17
N HIS A 181 13.11 2.20 15.75
CA HIS A 181 13.43 0.79 15.60
C HIS A 181 14.34 0.48 14.40
N LEU A 182 14.37 1.33 13.36
CA LEU A 182 15.19 1.10 12.16
C LEU A 182 16.67 1.22 12.48
N THR A 183 17.46 0.17 12.27
CA THR A 183 18.92 0.17 12.49
C THR A 183 19.68 1.04 11.49
N ASP A 184 20.96 1.32 11.73
CA ASP A 184 21.79 2.03 10.75
C ASP A 184 21.89 1.26 9.42
N ASP A 185 21.96 -0.07 9.48
CA ASP A 185 21.89 -0.92 8.31
C ASP A 185 20.55 -0.75 7.57
N ASP A 186 19.41 -0.72 8.29
CA ASP A 186 18.07 -0.45 7.68
C ASP A 186 18.07 0.87 6.90
N LEU A 187 18.63 1.92 7.50
CA LEU A 187 18.75 3.23 6.86
C LEU A 187 19.70 3.19 5.66
N ASP A 188 20.83 2.49 5.75
CA ASP A 188 21.74 2.28 4.61
C ASP A 188 21.05 1.59 3.45
N GLY A 189 20.25 0.56 3.73
CA GLY A 189 19.42 -0.13 2.75
C GLY A 189 18.43 0.83 2.06
N LEU A 190 17.69 1.61 2.84
CA LEU A 190 16.74 2.60 2.32
C LEU A 190 17.41 3.65 1.43
N ILE A 191 18.56 4.20 1.85
CA ILE A 191 19.34 5.15 1.03
C ILE A 191 19.81 4.48 -0.27
N ALA A 192 20.34 3.24 -0.20
CA ALA A 192 20.75 2.49 -1.38
C ALA A 192 19.57 2.25 -2.34
N TYR A 193 18.38 1.98 -1.82
CA TYR A 193 17.16 1.86 -2.61
C TYR A 193 16.78 3.19 -3.30
N PHE A 194 16.76 4.32 -2.58
CA PHE A 194 16.45 5.61 -3.19
C PHE A 194 17.46 6.02 -4.27
N ARG A 195 18.75 5.73 -4.08
CA ARG A 195 19.79 5.90 -5.10
C ARG A 195 19.55 5.00 -6.32
N ALA A 196 19.25 3.72 -6.11
CA ALA A 196 18.94 2.83 -7.22
C ALA A 196 17.72 3.31 -8.03
N MET A 197 16.69 3.85 -7.35
CA MET A 197 15.50 4.34 -8.02
C MET A 197 15.73 5.69 -8.72
N SER A 198 16.65 6.53 -8.25
CA SER A 198 16.97 7.80 -8.92
C SER A 198 17.61 7.59 -10.30
N GLU A 199 18.24 6.43 -10.53
CA GLU A 199 18.74 5.98 -11.84
C GLU A 199 17.66 5.29 -12.70
N ARG A 200 16.50 4.96 -12.11
CA ARG A 200 15.37 4.21 -12.73
C ARG A 200 14.10 5.04 -12.73
N LYS A 201 14.21 6.35 -13.00
CA LYS A 201 13.06 7.24 -13.06
C LYS A 201 12.13 6.86 -14.20
N GLN A 202 10.85 6.81 -13.89
CA GLN A 202 9.77 6.72 -14.88
C GLN A 202 8.80 7.85 -14.57
N ASP A 203 8.85 8.91 -15.38
CA ASP A 203 8.05 10.12 -15.19
C ASP A 203 7.15 10.39 -16.41
N PRO A 204 5.93 9.84 -16.43
CA PRO A 204 4.99 10.03 -17.53
C PRO A 204 4.68 11.51 -17.83
N LYS A 205 4.82 12.42 -16.85
CA LYS A 205 4.54 13.85 -17.06
C LYS A 205 5.66 14.49 -17.86
N ALA A 206 6.91 14.19 -17.52
CA ALA A 206 8.07 14.65 -18.29
C ALA A 206 8.11 14.03 -19.70
N GLU A 207 7.55 12.83 -19.88
CA GLU A 207 7.41 12.20 -21.21
C GLU A 207 6.30 12.85 -22.05
N ALA A 208 5.19 13.28 -21.46
CA ALA A 208 4.09 13.96 -22.15
C ALA A 208 4.41 15.41 -22.56
N GLU A 209 5.43 16.02 -21.95
CA GLU A 209 5.91 17.38 -22.24
C GLU A 209 7.06 17.41 -23.28
N ARG A 210 7.48 16.25 -23.80
CA ARG A 210 8.47 16.10 -24.90
C ARG A 210 7.80 15.94 -26.25
#